data_AF-A0A1Q9DL77-F1
#
_entry.id   AF-A0A1Q9DL77-F1
#
_cell.length_a   1.000
_cell.length_b   1.000
_cell.length_c   1.000
_cell.angle_alpha   90.00
_cell.angle_beta   90.00
_cell.angle_gamma   90.00
#
_symmetry.space_group_name_H-M   'P 1'
#
loop_
_entity.id
_entity.type
_entity.pdbx_description
1 polymer ?
#
loop_
_entity_poly.entity_id
_entity_poly.type
_entity_poly.pdbx_seq_one_letter_code
_entity_poly.pdbx_strand_id
1 'polypeptide(L)'
;MPGSPSPQRRSPSLEGETTVRDADKGLDQDELVKQVMEELRAQGTTGGGKPASTEEVVDIKIDAATHIRPAPQIERTGRDYGLKVQQKLEEEKRRTLRVGGLSVKLPSAKTGEHARGTLTAKIRRVSQKLSSTPAETLSAKMQRQFGETTDDSSDAFRGADAVLALVGESVRAELLEQLPALQQVVSGKLATLGLVQRTVDLHCTKLCGKSGSFQPFRFHPFGSTALGLCQQESDLDIFAMIQPELFAEFVPESNLAAFQRCTSQQQAKHFLQTVLSPALDVISVEKKEVLDARVPVLRLSLRPVLDATEADDEQRVDVCLSPEGWLKAEHFYDKFASGPAAYGVVLLLTTWARGVGLVRSSGAQAPAAGAGEAALVPGEWQALLLYLLETDDALQKTVVQCARPSGLRTAKVEARLVQLMDFAQSAAHQDYMDLGRLLHAFLAALRNLKEEAVRFEWPITDRPYHELFRGACKMVASCSKHAAEILAASRRVQTMLRSCSENTGASIARRLSRALSHRPPQVRVITVK
;
A
#
# COMPACT_ATOMS: atom_id res chain seq x y z
N MET A 1 5.17 26.92 71.43
CA MET A 1 5.41 27.60 70.14
C MET A 1 4.42 27.05 69.12
N PRO A 2 3.33 27.79 68.84
CA PRO A 2 2.27 27.41 67.90
C PRO A 2 2.55 28.00 66.50
N GLY A 3 2.15 27.29 65.44
CA GLY A 3 2.23 27.74 64.05
C GLY A 3 0.87 27.60 63.37
N SER A 4 0.24 28.74 63.12
CA SER A 4 -1.13 28.96 62.67
C SER A 4 -1.41 28.53 61.22
N PRO A 5 -2.70 28.28 60.88
CA PRO A 5 -3.16 27.84 59.56
C PRO A 5 -3.45 29.01 58.59
N SER A 6 -3.47 28.67 57.30
CA SER A 6 -3.75 29.56 56.16
C SER A 6 -5.21 30.02 56.08
N PRO A 7 -5.48 31.27 55.65
CA PRO A 7 -6.84 31.78 55.51
C PRO A 7 -7.45 31.51 54.12
N GLN A 8 -8.74 31.16 54.13
CA GLN A 8 -9.67 31.35 53.02
C GLN A 8 -9.97 32.84 52.83
N ARG A 9 -10.12 33.30 51.57
CA ARG A 9 -10.91 34.49 51.27
C ARG A 9 -11.75 34.29 50.01
N ARG A 10 -13.01 34.67 50.17
CA ARG A 10 -14.14 34.66 49.21
C ARG A 10 -13.98 35.76 48.17
N SER A 11 -14.64 35.58 47.02
CA SER A 11 -15.22 36.68 46.23
C SER A 11 -16.70 36.38 45.94
N PRO A 12 -17.60 37.39 46.00
CA PRO A 12 -19.04 37.23 45.81
C PRO A 12 -19.53 37.60 44.40
N SER A 13 -20.76 37.14 44.15
CA SER A 13 -21.83 37.49 43.18
C SER A 13 -22.02 38.99 42.88
N LEU A 14 -22.77 39.51 41.90
CA LEU A 14 -23.82 39.07 40.95
C LEU A 14 -24.09 40.26 39.97
N GLU A 15 -24.97 40.05 38.96
CA GLU A 15 -25.70 41.04 38.12
C GLU A 15 -24.95 41.70 36.92
N GLY A 16 -25.50 41.82 35.70
CA GLY A 16 -26.81 41.51 35.10
C GLY A 16 -26.64 41.31 33.57
N GLU A 17 -27.36 40.39 32.94
CA GLU A 17 -28.69 40.51 32.29
C GLU A 17 -28.71 40.98 30.81
N THR A 18 -29.19 40.05 29.95
CA THR A 18 -29.85 40.19 28.64
C THR A 18 -29.03 40.75 27.45
N THR A 19 -28.96 40.09 26.29
CA THR A 19 -30.08 39.72 25.41
C THR A 19 -29.85 38.44 24.58
N VAL A 20 -30.94 37.71 24.34
CA VAL A 20 -31.09 36.64 23.34
C VAL A 20 -31.60 37.27 22.03
N ARG A 21 -31.17 36.69 20.88
CA ARG A 21 -31.47 36.93 19.44
C ARG A 21 -30.23 37.45 18.71
N ASP A 22 -29.70 36.85 17.63
CA ASP A 22 -30.34 36.12 16.54
C ASP A 22 -29.38 35.11 15.87
N ALA A 23 -30.00 34.03 15.40
CA ALA A 23 -29.71 33.22 14.21
C ALA A 23 -28.27 33.09 13.67
N ASP A 24 -27.80 31.84 13.68
CA ASP A 24 -27.24 31.16 12.51
C ASP A 24 -27.67 31.83 11.18
N LYS A 25 -26.78 32.65 10.62
CA LYS A 25 -26.77 32.97 9.20
C LYS A 25 -25.38 32.62 8.72
N GLY A 26 -25.24 31.42 8.16
CA GLY A 26 -24.12 31.11 7.29
C GLY A 26 -24.04 32.21 6.24
N LEU A 27 -22.89 32.88 6.16
CA LEU A 27 -22.64 33.88 5.14
C LEU A 27 -22.79 33.19 3.78
N ASP A 28 -23.63 33.78 2.92
CA ASP A 28 -23.77 33.34 1.54
C ASP A 28 -22.39 33.45 0.87
N GLN A 29 -22.10 32.54 -0.06
CA GLN A 29 -20.79 32.41 -0.70
C GLN A 29 -20.34 33.74 -1.34
N ASP A 30 -21.32 34.53 -1.80
CA ASP A 30 -21.13 35.83 -2.40
C ASP A 30 -20.77 36.94 -1.39
N GLU A 31 -21.22 36.86 -0.13
CA GLU A 31 -20.81 37.79 0.93
C GLU A 31 -19.37 37.51 1.39
N LEU A 32 -18.98 36.24 1.47
CA LEU A 32 -17.63 35.83 1.82
C LEU A 32 -16.60 36.32 0.78
N VAL A 33 -16.94 36.18 -0.52
CA VAL A 33 -16.10 36.68 -1.62
C VAL A 33 -15.98 38.21 -1.58
N LYS A 34 -17.06 38.91 -1.22
CA LYS A 34 -17.04 40.38 -1.11
C LYS A 34 -16.11 40.85 0.00
N GLN A 35 -16.12 40.16 1.14
CA GLN A 35 -15.26 40.46 2.28
C GLN A 35 -13.78 40.20 1.96
N VAL A 36 -13.45 39.09 1.30
CA VAL A 36 -12.08 38.78 0.85
C VAL A 36 -11.58 39.80 -0.17
N MET A 37 -12.45 40.23 -1.09
CA MET A 37 -12.10 41.26 -2.08
C MET A 37 -11.92 42.64 -1.46
N GLU A 38 -12.62 42.97 -0.37
CA GLU A 38 -12.39 44.20 0.40
C GLU A 38 -11.08 44.16 1.19
N GLU A 39 -10.72 43.03 1.80
CA GLU A 39 -9.43 42.84 2.49
C GLU A 39 -8.23 42.94 1.54
N LEU A 40 -8.32 42.32 0.36
CA LEU A 40 -7.28 42.42 -0.67
C LEU A 40 -7.14 43.85 -1.21
N ARG A 41 -8.23 44.62 -1.24
CA ARG A 41 -8.18 46.03 -1.65
C ARG A 41 -7.56 46.90 -0.56
N ALA A 42 -7.79 46.59 0.72
CA ALA A 42 -7.21 47.29 1.85
C ALA A 42 -5.69 47.06 1.99
N GLN A 43 -5.19 45.87 1.63
CA GLN A 43 -3.76 45.57 1.65
C GLN A 43 -2.96 46.21 0.50
N GLY A 44 -3.63 46.75 -0.53
CA GLY A 44 -2.98 47.38 -1.69
C GLY A 44 -2.58 48.86 -1.54
N THR A 45 -2.81 49.51 -0.39
CA THR A 45 -2.67 50.99 -0.27
C THR A 45 -1.83 51.53 0.90
N THR A 46 -1.02 50.72 1.59
CA THR A 46 -0.05 51.27 2.57
C THR A 46 1.37 50.76 2.31
N GLY A 47 2.19 51.63 1.72
CA GLY A 47 3.62 51.39 1.50
C GLY A 47 4.50 51.90 2.64
N GLY A 48 5.77 51.46 2.62
CA GLY A 48 6.91 52.27 3.05
C GLY A 48 7.90 51.61 4.02
N GLY A 49 9.11 51.31 3.53
CA GLY A 49 10.29 51.07 4.37
C GLY A 49 11.53 50.63 3.59
N LYS A 50 12.30 51.59 3.04
CA LYS A 50 13.65 51.36 2.49
C LYS A 50 14.63 50.92 3.60
N PRO A 51 15.70 50.20 3.24
CA PRO A 51 17.02 50.80 3.38
C PRO A 51 17.88 50.65 2.12
N ALA A 52 18.74 51.63 1.91
CA ALA A 52 19.76 51.65 0.88
C ALA A 52 21.08 51.09 1.42
N SER A 53 21.68 50.14 0.70
CA SER A 53 23.13 49.99 0.61
C SER A 53 23.48 49.17 -0.64
N THR A 54 24.07 49.86 -1.61
CA THR A 54 25.03 49.39 -2.62
C THR A 54 25.17 47.88 -2.83
N GLU A 55 24.56 47.37 -3.90
CA GLU A 55 25.06 46.20 -4.62
C GLU A 55 25.26 46.57 -6.10
N GLU A 56 26.46 46.27 -6.56
CA GLU A 56 27.01 46.51 -7.88
C GLU A 56 26.24 45.65 -8.89
N VAL A 57 25.51 46.28 -9.82
CA VAL A 57 24.85 45.58 -10.92
C VAL A 57 25.93 45.14 -11.90
N VAL A 58 26.30 43.87 -11.85
CA VAL A 58 27.11 43.24 -12.88
C VAL A 58 26.23 43.01 -14.11
N ASP A 59 26.38 43.87 -15.11
CA ASP A 59 25.84 43.62 -16.46
C ASP A 59 26.49 42.36 -17.04
N ILE A 60 25.76 41.24 -17.00
CA ILE A 60 26.13 40.04 -17.75
C ILE A 60 25.88 40.34 -19.23
N LYS A 61 26.91 40.83 -19.92
CA LYS A 61 26.97 40.81 -21.38
C LYS A 61 27.07 39.34 -21.80
N ILE A 62 25.97 38.79 -22.28
CA ILE A 62 25.96 37.50 -22.98
C ILE A 62 26.62 37.73 -24.33
N ASP A 63 27.85 37.23 -24.49
CA ASP A 63 28.51 37.15 -25.78
C ASP A 63 27.68 36.25 -26.72
N ALA A 64 26.99 36.87 -27.67
CA ALA A 64 26.19 36.21 -28.71
C ALA A 64 27.07 35.57 -29.82
N ALA A 65 28.22 35.00 -29.46
CA ALA A 65 29.21 34.50 -30.42
C ALA A 65 29.65 33.04 -30.18
N THR A 66 28.98 32.26 -29.33
CA THR A 66 29.12 30.79 -29.34
C THR A 66 27.96 30.15 -30.09
N HIS A 67 28.16 29.98 -31.39
CA HIS A 67 27.33 29.16 -32.27
C HIS A 67 27.50 27.68 -31.90
N ILE A 68 26.76 27.20 -30.89
CA ILE A 68 26.55 25.76 -30.71
C ILE A 68 25.39 25.37 -31.64
N ARG A 69 25.71 24.68 -32.74
CA ARG A 69 24.71 24.11 -33.64
C ARG A 69 23.94 23.01 -32.88
N PRO A 70 22.60 23.08 -32.75
CA PRO A 70 21.83 21.92 -32.33
C PRO A 70 21.85 20.88 -33.45
N ALA A 71 22.07 19.62 -33.10
CA ALA A 71 22.04 18.50 -34.04
C ALA A 71 20.62 18.38 -34.65
N PRO A 72 20.44 18.53 -35.97
CA PRO A 72 19.14 18.75 -36.60
C PRO A 72 18.25 17.49 -36.72
N GLN A 73 18.65 16.36 -36.13
CA GLN A 73 17.95 15.09 -36.32
C GLN A 73 16.96 14.72 -35.21
N ILE A 74 17.10 15.25 -33.99
CA ILE A 74 16.28 14.78 -32.84
C ILE A 74 14.90 15.46 -32.78
N GLU A 75 14.76 16.72 -33.20
CA GLU A 75 13.48 17.43 -33.18
C GLU A 75 12.47 16.92 -34.22
N ARG A 76 12.94 16.44 -35.38
CA ARG A 76 12.06 15.88 -36.42
C ARG A 76 11.50 14.52 -36.03
N THR A 77 12.31 13.66 -35.41
CA THR A 77 11.86 12.31 -34.99
C THR A 77 10.86 12.36 -33.83
N GLY A 78 11.01 13.32 -32.92
CA GLY A 78 10.07 13.53 -31.81
C GLY A 78 8.69 14.01 -32.26
N ARG A 79 8.62 14.95 -33.22
CA ARG A 79 7.34 15.44 -33.78
C ARG A 79 6.62 14.37 -34.60
N ASP A 80 7.35 13.60 -35.41
CA ASP A 80 6.75 12.52 -36.21
C ASP A 80 6.24 11.35 -35.35
N TYR A 81 6.90 11.07 -34.22
CA TYR A 81 6.41 10.09 -33.25
C TYR A 81 5.15 10.58 -32.53
N GLY A 82 5.13 11.85 -32.09
CA GLY A 82 3.97 12.46 -31.46
C GLY A 82 2.72 12.44 -32.36
N LEU A 83 2.88 12.81 -33.64
CA LEU A 83 1.80 12.76 -34.63
C LEU A 83 1.30 11.34 -34.91
N LYS A 84 2.19 10.34 -34.96
CA LYS A 84 1.81 8.93 -35.14
C LYS A 84 1.05 8.36 -33.93
N VAL A 85 1.42 8.75 -32.72
CA VAL A 85 0.70 8.35 -31.51
C VAL A 85 -0.70 8.96 -31.48
N GLN A 86 -0.81 10.26 -31.83
CA GLN A 86 -2.09 10.96 -31.88
C GLN A 86 -3.03 10.36 -32.93
N GLN A 87 -2.51 10.05 -34.13
CA GLN A 87 -3.28 9.36 -35.18
C GLN A 87 -3.76 7.97 -34.76
N LYS A 88 -2.93 7.18 -34.05
CA LYS A 88 -3.34 5.88 -33.51
C LYS A 88 -4.46 6.01 -32.48
N LEU A 89 -4.40 7.02 -31.62
CA LEU A 89 -5.39 7.27 -30.57
C LEU A 89 -6.74 7.72 -31.16
N GLU A 90 -6.71 8.58 -32.19
CA GLU A 90 -7.92 8.99 -32.91
C GLU A 90 -8.54 7.84 -33.71
N GLU A 91 -7.71 6.99 -34.33
CA GLU A 91 -8.17 5.81 -35.04
C GLU A 91 -8.78 4.77 -34.08
N GLU A 92 -8.24 4.62 -32.87
CA GLU A 92 -8.79 3.73 -31.84
C GLU A 92 -10.13 4.25 -31.28
N LYS A 93 -10.28 5.57 -31.13
CA LYS A 93 -11.55 6.21 -30.78
C LYS A 93 -12.61 5.99 -31.86
N ARG A 94 -12.25 6.07 -33.15
CA ARG A 94 -13.18 5.78 -34.28
C ARG A 94 -13.58 4.31 -34.39
N ARG A 95 -12.80 3.38 -33.82
CA ARG A 95 -13.04 1.92 -33.87
C ARG A 95 -13.85 1.37 -32.69
N THR A 96 -14.28 2.23 -31.78
CA THR A 96 -15.05 1.85 -30.59
C THR A 96 -16.50 2.30 -30.75
N LEU A 97 -17.42 1.36 -30.97
CA LEU A 97 -18.86 1.63 -30.96
C LEU A 97 -19.44 1.32 -29.58
N ARG A 98 -20.24 2.24 -29.06
CA ARG A 98 -21.04 2.04 -27.84
C ARG A 98 -22.46 1.66 -28.23
N VAL A 99 -22.91 0.47 -27.81
CA VAL A 99 -24.29 0.02 -27.98
C VAL A 99 -24.78 -0.49 -26.64
N GLY A 100 -25.82 0.16 -26.08
CA GLY A 100 -26.49 -0.30 -24.85
C GLY A 100 -25.59 -0.43 -23.60
N GLY A 101 -24.61 0.47 -23.41
CA GLY A 101 -23.73 0.46 -22.24
C GLY A 101 -22.49 -0.46 -22.33
N LEU A 102 -22.31 -1.20 -23.43
CA LEU A 102 -21.09 -1.97 -23.71
C LEU A 102 -20.27 -1.32 -24.84
N SER A 103 -18.95 -1.30 -24.67
CA SER A 103 -18.00 -0.76 -25.66
C SER A 103 -17.37 -1.92 -26.44
N VAL A 104 -17.58 -1.98 -27.76
CA VAL A 104 -17.05 -3.05 -28.62
C VAL A 104 -16.00 -2.47 -29.57
N LYS A 105 -14.76 -2.99 -29.50
CA LYS A 105 -13.67 -2.64 -30.41
C LYS A 105 -13.78 -3.46 -31.69
N LEU A 106 -13.80 -2.80 -32.85
CA LEU A 106 -13.77 -3.47 -34.15
C LEU A 106 -12.33 -3.84 -34.56
N PRO A 107 -12.09 -5.02 -35.15
CA PRO A 107 -10.76 -5.44 -35.57
C PRO A 107 -10.23 -4.57 -36.73
N SER A 108 -8.92 -4.30 -36.72
CA SER A 108 -8.25 -3.56 -37.78
C SER A 108 -8.25 -4.35 -39.09
N ALA A 109 -8.69 -3.72 -40.19
CA ALA A 109 -8.49 -4.28 -41.52
C ALA A 109 -6.98 -4.36 -41.79
N LYS A 110 -6.45 -5.56 -41.99
CA LYS A 110 -5.10 -5.74 -42.56
C LYS A 110 -5.19 -5.40 -44.05
N THR A 111 -4.27 -4.57 -44.51
CA THR A 111 -4.11 -4.20 -45.91
C THR A 111 -3.87 -5.47 -46.74
N GLY A 112 -4.81 -5.82 -47.63
CA GLY A 112 -4.60 -6.86 -48.64
C GLY A 112 -5.66 -7.96 -48.79
N GLU A 113 -6.67 -8.08 -47.92
CA GLU A 113 -7.71 -9.11 -48.09
C GLU A 113 -9.06 -8.54 -48.54
N HIS A 114 -9.61 -9.09 -49.63
CA HIS A 114 -10.93 -8.76 -50.15
C HIS A 114 -12.03 -9.11 -49.13
N ALA A 115 -12.85 -8.10 -48.81
CA ALA A 115 -14.01 -8.23 -47.94
C ALA A 115 -15.04 -9.22 -48.50
N ARG A 116 -15.10 -10.44 -47.93
CA ARG A 116 -16.25 -11.33 -48.06
C ARG A 116 -17.01 -11.42 -46.74
N GLY A 117 -18.17 -10.77 -46.72
CA GLY A 117 -19.19 -10.95 -45.68
C GLY A 117 -19.67 -9.61 -45.12
N THR A 118 -20.79 -9.13 -45.67
CA THR A 118 -21.48 -7.92 -45.22
C THR A 118 -21.90 -8.03 -43.74
N LEU A 119 -21.80 -6.90 -43.03
CA LEU A 119 -22.12 -6.71 -41.61
C LEU A 119 -23.50 -7.29 -41.22
N THR A 120 -24.45 -7.26 -42.15
CA THR A 120 -25.80 -7.80 -42.04
C THR A 120 -25.82 -9.32 -41.78
N ALA A 121 -24.87 -10.07 -42.33
CA ALA A 121 -24.76 -11.52 -42.13
C ALA A 121 -24.18 -11.90 -40.76
N LYS A 122 -23.28 -11.06 -40.20
CA LYS A 122 -22.74 -11.26 -38.84
C LYS A 122 -23.73 -10.84 -37.76
N ILE A 123 -24.48 -9.75 -37.97
CA ILE A 123 -25.56 -9.33 -37.05
C ILE A 123 -26.65 -10.40 -36.98
N ARG A 124 -27.04 -11.01 -38.10
CA ARG A 124 -28.03 -12.11 -38.10
C ARG A 124 -27.56 -13.34 -37.31
N ARG A 125 -26.27 -13.70 -37.37
CA ARG A 125 -25.69 -14.81 -36.57
C ARG A 125 -25.61 -14.50 -35.08
N VAL A 126 -25.37 -13.24 -34.70
CA VAL A 126 -25.33 -12.82 -33.30
C VAL A 126 -26.74 -12.75 -32.72
N SER A 127 -27.73 -12.25 -33.48
CA SER A 127 -29.13 -12.27 -33.06
C SER A 127 -29.72 -13.69 -32.99
N GLN A 128 -29.34 -14.63 -33.86
CA GLN A 128 -29.75 -16.03 -33.77
C GLN A 128 -29.13 -16.77 -32.57
N LYS A 129 -27.91 -16.40 -32.16
CA LYS A 129 -27.26 -16.96 -30.96
C LYS A 129 -27.82 -16.42 -29.64
N LEU A 130 -28.49 -15.27 -29.66
CA LEU A 130 -29.15 -14.68 -28.50
C LEU A 130 -30.61 -15.17 -28.31
N SER A 131 -31.23 -15.77 -29.32
CA SER A 131 -32.65 -16.18 -29.25
C SER A 131 -32.90 -17.69 -29.10
N SER A 132 -31.87 -18.53 -28.97
CA SER A 132 -32.05 -20.00 -29.08
C SER A 132 -31.35 -20.88 -28.04
N THR A 133 -31.01 -20.36 -26.85
CA THR A 133 -30.68 -21.24 -25.70
C THR A 133 -31.13 -20.61 -24.38
N PRO A 134 -31.92 -21.31 -23.54
CA PRO A 134 -32.11 -20.89 -22.16
C PRO A 134 -30.75 -20.96 -21.44
N ALA A 135 -30.42 -19.93 -20.66
CA ALA A 135 -29.17 -19.83 -19.94
C ALA A 135 -29.01 -21.01 -18.96
N GLU A 136 -28.16 -21.99 -19.31
CA GLU A 136 -27.66 -22.97 -18.35
C GLU A 136 -26.83 -22.22 -17.30
N THR A 137 -27.22 -22.33 -16.03
CA THR A 137 -26.46 -21.79 -14.91
C THR A 137 -25.13 -22.51 -14.78
N LEU A 138 -24.10 -21.83 -14.25
CA LEU A 138 -22.75 -22.36 -14.05
C LEU A 138 -22.74 -23.75 -13.36
N SER A 139 -23.74 -24.00 -12.50
CA SER A 139 -24.00 -25.28 -11.84
C SER A 139 -24.30 -26.44 -12.80
N ALA A 140 -25.07 -26.21 -13.87
CA ALA A 140 -25.43 -27.24 -14.84
C ALA A 140 -24.24 -27.65 -15.73
N LYS A 141 -23.33 -26.70 -15.99
CA LYS A 141 -22.09 -26.96 -16.74
C LYS A 141 -21.10 -27.82 -15.94
N MET A 142 -21.03 -27.63 -14.62
CA MET A 142 -20.21 -28.45 -13.73
C MET A 142 -20.78 -29.85 -13.52
N GLN A 143 -22.10 -30.01 -13.39
CA GLN A 143 -22.74 -31.32 -13.21
C GLN A 143 -22.51 -32.28 -14.40
N ARG A 144 -22.38 -31.77 -15.62
CA ARG A 144 -22.03 -32.61 -16.79
C ARG A 144 -20.56 -33.03 -16.86
N GLN A 145 -19.64 -32.33 -16.18
CA GLN A 145 -18.21 -32.70 -16.18
C GLN A 145 -17.83 -33.72 -15.11
N PHE A 146 -18.70 -34.00 -14.13
CA PHE A 146 -18.40 -34.89 -12.99
C PHE A 146 -19.32 -36.12 -12.90
N GLY A 147 -19.92 -36.54 -14.02
CA GLY A 147 -20.81 -37.70 -14.08
C GLY A 147 -20.15 -39.02 -13.69
N GLU A 148 -20.69 -39.59 -12.60
CA GLU A 148 -20.76 -41.01 -12.22
C GLU A 148 -19.46 -41.77 -11.91
N THR A 149 -19.05 -41.73 -10.64
CA THR A 149 -18.69 -42.95 -9.90
C THR A 149 -19.27 -42.89 -8.49
N THR A 150 -20.16 -43.83 -8.18
CA THR A 150 -20.79 -44.02 -6.86
C THR A 150 -19.76 -44.50 -5.84
N ASP A 151 -19.40 -43.64 -4.89
CA ASP A 151 -18.81 -44.00 -3.60
C ASP A 151 -19.07 -42.86 -2.61
N ASP A 152 -19.92 -43.11 -1.61
CA ASP A 152 -20.49 -42.10 -0.69
C ASP A 152 -19.45 -41.38 0.19
N SER A 153 -18.21 -41.86 0.27
CA SER A 153 -17.10 -41.16 0.93
C SER A 153 -16.36 -40.15 0.03
N SER A 154 -16.57 -40.23 -1.30
CA SER A 154 -15.90 -39.37 -2.28
C SER A 154 -16.61 -38.04 -2.52
N ASP A 155 -17.92 -37.97 -2.27
CA ASP A 155 -18.73 -36.76 -2.51
C ASP A 155 -18.47 -35.65 -1.48
N ALA A 156 -18.18 -36.01 -0.22
CA ALA A 156 -17.78 -35.04 0.80
C ALA A 156 -16.41 -34.41 0.49
N PHE A 157 -15.46 -35.21 0.00
CA PHE A 157 -14.14 -34.75 -0.44
C PHE A 157 -14.22 -33.87 -1.71
N ARG A 158 -15.04 -34.27 -2.70
CA ARG A 158 -15.31 -33.45 -3.90
C ARG A 158 -15.98 -32.12 -3.53
N GLY A 159 -16.85 -32.11 -2.52
CA GLY A 159 -17.49 -30.90 -2.01
C GLY A 159 -16.51 -29.92 -1.35
N ALA A 160 -15.59 -30.43 -0.53
CA ALA A 160 -14.57 -29.59 0.13
C ALA A 160 -13.59 -28.97 -0.88
N ASP A 161 -13.10 -29.77 -1.84
CA ASP A 161 -12.22 -29.25 -2.89
C ASP A 161 -12.94 -28.23 -3.78
N ALA A 162 -14.22 -28.44 -4.10
CA ALA A 162 -15.01 -27.47 -4.87
C ALA A 162 -15.18 -26.13 -4.12
N VAL A 163 -15.30 -26.14 -2.79
CA VAL A 163 -15.35 -24.91 -1.99
C VAL A 163 -14.00 -24.19 -2.02
N LEU A 164 -12.90 -24.91 -1.86
CA LEU A 164 -11.55 -24.34 -1.92
C LEU A 164 -11.25 -23.74 -3.30
N ALA A 165 -11.69 -24.38 -4.38
CA ALA A 165 -11.58 -23.84 -5.74
C ALA A 165 -12.31 -22.50 -5.88
N LEU A 166 -13.55 -22.42 -5.39
CA LEU A 166 -14.36 -21.20 -5.47
C LEU A 166 -13.75 -20.05 -4.66
N VAL A 167 -13.26 -20.35 -3.46
CA VAL A 167 -12.54 -19.38 -2.62
C VAL A 167 -11.27 -18.93 -3.33
N GLY A 168 -10.50 -19.86 -3.88
CA GLY A 168 -9.29 -19.60 -4.65
C GLY A 168 -9.49 -18.69 -5.85
N GLU A 169 -10.53 -18.96 -6.64
CA GLU A 169 -10.93 -18.11 -7.77
C GLU A 169 -11.29 -16.69 -7.28
N SER A 170 -11.97 -16.58 -6.15
CA SER A 170 -12.32 -15.31 -5.54
C SER A 170 -11.09 -14.54 -5.01
N VAL A 171 -10.09 -15.23 -4.45
CA VAL A 171 -8.79 -14.65 -4.07
C VAL A 171 -8.08 -14.10 -5.31
N ARG A 172 -8.00 -14.91 -6.38
CA ARG A 172 -7.38 -14.50 -7.64
C ARG A 172 -8.04 -13.27 -8.23
N ALA A 173 -9.36 -13.24 -8.29
CA ALA A 173 -10.10 -12.10 -8.83
C ALA A 173 -9.78 -10.82 -8.04
N GLU A 174 -9.71 -10.92 -6.71
CA GLU A 174 -9.33 -9.81 -5.85
C GLU A 174 -7.88 -9.34 -6.10
N LEU A 175 -6.95 -10.28 -6.25
CA LEU A 175 -5.56 -9.94 -6.57
C LEU A 175 -5.45 -9.21 -7.91
N LEU A 176 -6.14 -9.68 -8.95
CA LEU A 176 -6.14 -9.02 -10.27
C LEU A 176 -6.75 -7.61 -10.22
N GLU A 177 -7.69 -7.36 -9.31
CA GLU A 177 -8.29 -6.05 -9.09
C GLU A 177 -7.35 -5.10 -8.33
N GLN A 178 -6.70 -5.57 -7.26
CA GLN A 178 -5.88 -4.73 -6.37
C GLN A 178 -4.45 -4.48 -6.88
N LEU A 179 -3.83 -5.45 -7.54
CA LEU A 179 -2.41 -5.39 -7.90
C LEU A 179 -2.03 -4.21 -8.82
N PRO A 180 -2.84 -3.77 -9.81
CA PRO A 180 -2.46 -2.63 -10.65
C PRO A 180 -2.31 -1.33 -9.85
N ALA A 181 -3.27 -1.06 -8.94
CA ALA A 181 -3.22 0.12 -8.08
C ALA A 181 -2.02 0.05 -7.12
N LEU A 182 -1.77 -1.13 -6.57
CA LEU A 182 -0.62 -1.36 -5.69
C LEU A 182 0.73 -1.19 -6.40
N GLN A 183 0.86 -1.68 -7.64
CA GLN A 183 2.03 -1.45 -8.49
C GLN A 183 2.26 0.04 -8.73
N GLN A 184 1.20 0.79 -9.04
CA GLN A 184 1.29 2.24 -9.23
C GLN A 184 1.79 2.95 -7.95
N VAL A 185 1.23 2.60 -6.79
CA VAL A 185 1.65 3.15 -5.49
C VAL A 185 3.12 2.83 -5.21
N VAL A 186 3.53 1.56 -5.38
CA VAL A 186 4.93 1.14 -5.14
C VAL A 186 5.88 1.85 -6.09
N SER A 187 5.58 1.93 -7.39
CA SER A 187 6.42 2.64 -8.34
C SER A 187 6.53 4.14 -8.04
N GLY A 188 5.46 4.78 -7.56
CA GLY A 188 5.51 6.17 -7.07
C GLY A 188 6.45 6.35 -5.87
N LYS A 189 6.40 5.42 -4.90
CA LYS A 189 7.32 5.42 -3.74
C LYS A 189 8.76 5.14 -4.16
N LEU A 190 9.00 4.25 -5.12
CA LEU A 190 10.35 3.98 -5.65
C LEU A 190 10.90 5.14 -6.49
N ALA A 191 10.04 5.88 -7.20
CA ALA A 191 10.45 7.11 -7.87
C ALA A 191 10.90 8.17 -6.86
N THR A 192 10.20 8.26 -5.72
CA THR A 192 10.57 9.12 -4.58
C THR A 192 11.90 8.70 -3.95
N LEU A 193 12.10 7.39 -3.72
CA LEU A 193 13.39 6.83 -3.29
C LEU A 193 14.53 7.21 -4.27
N GLY A 194 14.27 7.12 -5.58
CA GLY A 194 15.22 7.53 -6.61
C GLY A 194 15.54 9.02 -6.59
N LEU A 195 14.56 9.88 -6.26
CA LEU A 195 14.80 11.31 -6.04
C LEU A 195 15.71 11.52 -4.83
N VAL A 196 15.40 10.91 -3.69
CA VAL A 196 16.22 10.97 -2.47
C VAL A 196 17.67 10.58 -2.78
N GLN A 197 17.87 9.45 -3.46
CA GLN A 197 19.21 8.97 -3.83
C GLN A 197 19.95 9.98 -4.72
N ARG A 198 19.33 10.47 -5.81
CA ARG A 198 19.97 11.44 -6.71
C ARG A 198 20.34 12.74 -6.00
N THR A 199 19.46 13.23 -5.13
CA THR A 199 19.70 14.46 -4.37
C THR A 199 20.89 14.30 -3.42
N VAL A 200 20.96 13.18 -2.70
CA VAL A 200 22.08 12.90 -1.79
C VAL A 200 23.38 12.68 -2.56
N ASP A 201 23.36 11.91 -3.64
CA ASP A 201 24.55 11.67 -4.49
C ASP A 201 25.10 13.01 -5.03
N LEU A 202 24.23 13.91 -5.51
CA LEU A 202 24.62 15.23 -5.98
C LEU A 202 25.21 16.10 -4.86
N HIS A 203 24.59 16.09 -3.68
CA HIS A 203 25.08 16.83 -2.53
C HIS A 203 26.48 16.34 -2.11
N CYS A 204 26.66 15.02 -1.99
CA CYS A 204 27.93 14.44 -1.58
C CYS A 204 29.03 14.66 -2.63
N THR A 205 28.69 14.59 -3.93
CA THR A 205 29.63 14.90 -5.02
C THR A 205 30.20 16.32 -4.87
N LYS A 206 29.32 17.29 -4.57
CA LYS A 206 29.70 18.69 -4.32
C LYS A 206 30.53 18.82 -3.04
N LEU A 207 30.09 18.18 -1.96
CA LEU A 207 30.73 18.24 -0.65
C LEU A 207 32.18 17.71 -0.69
N CYS A 208 32.41 16.59 -1.39
CA CYS A 208 33.71 15.94 -1.47
C CYS A 208 34.58 16.40 -2.65
N GLY A 209 34.11 17.37 -3.46
CA GLY A 209 34.84 17.87 -4.64
C GLY A 209 35.18 16.81 -5.68
N LYS A 210 34.42 15.71 -5.74
CA LYS A 210 34.67 14.60 -6.66
C LYS A 210 34.06 14.93 -8.03
N SER A 211 34.74 14.55 -9.11
CA SER A 211 34.17 14.55 -10.46
C SER A 211 33.60 13.17 -10.77
N GLY A 212 32.39 13.11 -11.34
CA GLY A 212 31.72 11.85 -11.74
C GLY A 212 30.70 11.33 -10.72
N SER A 213 30.32 10.05 -10.87
CA SER A 213 29.30 9.41 -10.04
C SER A 213 29.86 9.00 -8.68
N PHE A 214 29.74 9.87 -7.68
CA PHE A 214 30.07 9.56 -6.29
C PHE A 214 28.80 9.11 -5.55
N GLN A 215 28.77 7.86 -5.10
CA GLN A 215 27.59 7.24 -4.48
C GLN A 215 27.91 6.68 -3.08
N PRO A 216 28.01 7.56 -2.07
CA PRO A 216 28.40 7.18 -0.72
C PRO A 216 27.33 6.39 0.05
N PHE A 217 26.08 6.50 -0.38
CA PHE A 217 24.95 5.80 0.21
C PHE A 217 24.26 4.90 -0.81
N ARG A 218 23.80 3.75 -0.34
CA ARG A 218 22.78 2.95 -1.03
C ARG A 218 21.48 3.03 -0.25
N PHE A 219 20.39 3.36 -0.93
CA PHE A 219 19.09 3.51 -0.30
C PHE A 219 18.22 2.30 -0.58
N HIS A 220 17.68 1.72 0.49
CA HIS A 220 16.82 0.56 0.44
C HIS A 220 15.46 0.91 1.05
N PRO A 221 14.33 0.65 0.37
CA PRO A 221 13.05 0.75 1.03
C PRO A 221 12.95 -0.37 2.08
N PHE A 222 12.23 -0.13 3.16
CA PHE A 222 11.81 -1.17 4.08
C PHE A 222 10.33 -1.03 4.45
N GLY A 223 9.87 -1.81 5.44
CA GLY A 223 8.50 -1.74 5.92
C GLY A 223 7.47 -2.15 4.86
N SER A 224 6.36 -1.44 4.80
CA SER A 224 5.24 -1.79 3.92
C SER A 224 5.59 -1.68 2.42
N THR A 225 6.46 -0.73 2.05
CA THR A 225 6.86 -0.52 0.65
C THR A 225 7.71 -1.68 0.13
N ALA A 226 8.71 -2.12 0.89
CA ALA A 226 9.59 -3.23 0.48
C ALA A 226 8.84 -4.57 0.35
N LEU A 227 7.78 -4.73 1.12
CA LEU A 227 6.91 -5.90 1.09
C LEU A 227 5.77 -5.79 0.08
N GLY A 228 5.66 -4.68 -0.66
CA GLY A 228 4.52 -4.46 -1.56
C GLY A 228 3.17 -4.52 -0.84
N LEU A 229 3.12 -4.06 0.41
CA LEU A 229 1.92 -4.01 1.26
C LEU A 229 1.53 -2.55 1.60
N CYS A 230 2.08 -1.56 0.89
CA CYS A 230 1.82 -0.15 1.13
C CYS A 230 0.53 0.31 0.45
N GLN A 231 -0.14 1.27 1.08
CA GLN A 231 -1.26 2.04 0.51
C GLN A 231 -0.76 3.42 0.07
N GLN A 232 -1.62 4.21 -0.59
CA GLN A 232 -1.25 5.54 -1.09
C GLN A 232 -0.73 6.41 0.05
N GLU A 233 -1.46 6.45 1.16
CA GLU A 233 -1.19 7.18 2.39
C GLU A 233 -0.07 6.59 3.27
N SER A 234 0.47 5.41 2.92
CA SER A 234 1.55 4.81 3.70
C SER A 234 2.84 5.62 3.59
N ASP A 235 3.57 5.73 4.69
CA ASP A 235 4.88 6.36 4.69
C ASP A 235 5.89 5.51 3.86
N LEU A 236 6.92 6.17 3.33
CA LEU A 236 8.05 5.52 2.69
C LEU A 236 9.22 5.44 3.68
N ASP A 237 9.45 4.25 4.21
CA ASP A 237 10.58 3.97 5.09
C ASP A 237 11.85 3.66 4.29
N ILE A 238 12.95 4.38 4.56
CA ILE A 238 14.22 4.28 3.82
C ILE A 238 15.38 4.00 4.76
N PHE A 239 16.09 2.91 4.47
CA PHE A 239 17.39 2.60 5.06
C PHE A 239 18.50 3.15 4.16
N ALA A 240 19.29 4.08 4.70
CA ALA A 240 20.48 4.62 4.04
C ALA A 240 21.72 3.84 4.50
N MET A 241 22.27 3.00 3.63
CA MET A 241 23.48 2.22 3.89
C MET A 241 24.70 3.00 3.41
N ILE A 242 25.57 3.40 4.34
CA ILE A 242 26.86 4.02 4.00
C ILE A 242 27.80 2.96 3.45
N GLN A 243 28.52 3.26 2.36
CA GLN A 243 29.62 2.42 1.88
C GLN A 243 30.84 2.56 2.83
N PRO A 244 31.29 1.47 3.50
CA PRO A 244 32.38 1.51 4.48
C PRO A 244 33.65 2.22 4.00
N GLU A 245 34.01 1.99 2.75
CA GLU A 245 35.17 2.57 2.07
C GLU A 245 35.09 4.09 1.88
N LEU A 246 33.90 4.69 2.02
CA LEU A 246 33.66 6.12 1.83
C LEU A 246 33.47 6.89 3.16
N PHE A 247 33.59 6.23 4.32
CA PHE A 247 33.48 6.89 5.63
C PHE A 247 34.52 8.00 5.85
N ALA A 248 35.75 7.77 5.40
CA ALA A 248 36.86 8.72 5.57
C ALA A 248 36.66 10.03 4.79
N GLU A 249 35.75 10.07 3.82
CA GLU A 249 35.45 11.27 3.03
C GLU A 249 34.57 12.28 3.78
N PHE A 250 33.85 11.83 4.82
CA PHE A 250 32.91 12.67 5.60
C PHE A 250 33.40 13.02 7.00
N VAL A 251 34.46 12.34 7.46
CA VAL A 251 35.02 12.53 8.79
C VAL A 251 36.46 12.99 8.62
N PRO A 252 36.86 14.15 9.18
CA PRO A 252 38.25 14.59 9.15
C PRO A 252 39.19 13.49 9.64
N GLU A 253 40.35 13.31 8.98
CA GLU A 253 41.29 12.23 9.30
C GLU A 253 41.70 12.22 10.78
N SER A 254 41.88 13.41 11.38
CA SER A 254 42.17 13.61 12.80
C SER A 254 41.10 13.05 13.74
N ASN A 255 39.85 12.95 13.27
CA ASN A 255 38.69 12.49 14.05
C ASN A 255 38.27 11.06 13.71
N LEU A 256 38.79 10.46 12.64
CA LEU A 256 38.35 9.15 12.14
C LEU A 256 38.46 8.05 13.22
N ALA A 257 39.60 7.99 13.91
CA ALA A 257 39.83 7.00 14.97
C ALA A 257 38.92 7.18 16.19
N ALA A 258 38.52 8.42 16.50
CA ALA A 258 37.56 8.70 17.57
C ALA A 258 36.13 8.33 17.12
N PHE A 259 35.79 8.66 15.88
CA PHE A 259 34.50 8.37 15.29
C PHE A 259 34.24 6.86 15.12
N GLN A 260 35.25 6.08 14.74
CA GLN A 260 35.18 4.62 14.68
C GLN A 260 34.93 3.97 16.04
N ARG A 261 35.26 4.66 17.15
CA ARG A 261 34.97 4.21 18.52
C ARG A 261 33.56 4.59 19.01
N CYS A 262 32.84 5.44 18.27
CA CYS A 262 31.47 5.78 18.58
C CYS A 262 30.55 4.56 18.40
N THR A 263 29.46 4.54 19.17
CA THR A 263 28.37 3.57 18.96
C THR A 263 27.73 3.75 17.58
N SER A 264 27.12 2.70 17.04
CA SER A 264 26.39 2.79 15.76
C SER A 264 25.29 3.86 15.77
N GLN A 265 24.65 4.10 16.93
CA GLN A 265 23.65 5.16 17.08
C GLN A 265 24.27 6.56 16.97
N GLN A 266 25.43 6.79 17.58
CA GLN A 266 26.15 8.07 17.49
C GLN A 266 26.65 8.33 16.07
N GLN A 267 27.19 7.29 15.41
CA GLN A 267 27.58 7.38 14.00
C GLN A 267 26.37 7.70 13.12
N ALA A 268 25.24 7.00 13.33
CA ALA A 268 24.00 7.26 12.60
C ALA A 268 23.51 8.72 12.78
N LYS A 269 23.49 9.21 14.03
CA LYS A 269 23.14 10.60 14.35
C LYS A 269 24.03 11.59 13.60
N HIS A 270 25.34 11.36 13.58
CA HIS A 270 26.27 12.20 12.85
C HIS A 270 25.92 12.28 11.37
N PHE A 271 25.85 11.15 10.66
CA PHE A 271 25.56 11.17 9.21
C PHE A 271 24.18 11.71 8.86
N LEU A 272 23.16 11.43 9.68
CA LEU A 272 21.84 12.03 9.49
C LEU A 272 21.92 13.55 9.59
N GLN A 273 22.64 14.08 10.56
CA GLN A 273 22.69 15.51 10.84
C GLN A 273 23.64 16.27 9.89
N THR A 274 24.80 15.70 9.56
CA THR A 274 25.86 16.43 8.83
C THR A 274 25.85 16.20 7.33
N VAL A 275 25.25 15.10 6.86
CA VAL A 275 25.27 14.73 5.44
C VAL A 275 23.86 14.63 4.86
N LEU A 276 23.01 13.76 5.41
CA LEU A 276 21.69 13.49 4.82
C LEU A 276 20.73 14.66 5.04
N SER A 277 20.69 15.25 6.22
CA SER A 277 19.77 16.35 6.53
C SER A 277 20.01 17.57 5.61
N PRO A 278 21.24 18.10 5.45
CA PRO A 278 21.51 19.20 4.53
C PRO A 278 21.25 18.85 3.06
N ALA A 279 21.53 17.59 2.66
CA ALA A 279 21.25 17.14 1.31
C ALA A 279 19.75 17.18 0.99
N LEU A 280 18.92 16.78 1.95
CA LEU A 280 17.48 16.60 1.75
C LEU A 280 16.67 17.90 1.91
N ASP A 281 17.25 18.97 2.46
CA ASP A 281 16.62 20.30 2.54
C ASP A 281 16.12 20.81 1.19
N VAL A 282 16.84 20.46 0.11
CA VAL A 282 16.54 20.95 -1.25
C VAL A 282 15.23 20.39 -1.79
N ILE A 283 14.78 19.23 -1.29
CA ILE A 283 13.58 18.53 -1.79
C ILE A 283 12.46 18.41 -0.75
N SER A 284 12.73 18.73 0.51
CA SER A 284 11.74 18.64 1.58
C SER A 284 10.84 19.88 1.64
N VAL A 285 9.54 19.66 1.80
CA VAL A 285 8.57 20.69 2.19
C VAL A 285 8.62 20.90 3.70
N GLU A 286 8.55 19.79 4.44
CA GLU A 286 8.75 19.75 5.89
C GLU A 286 9.85 18.75 6.21
N LYS A 287 10.69 19.07 7.19
CA LYS A 287 11.70 18.16 7.74
C LYS A 287 11.72 18.26 9.25
N LYS A 288 11.68 17.11 9.91
CA LYS A 288 11.85 16.96 11.35
C LYS A 288 12.94 15.96 11.66
N GLU A 289 13.96 16.42 12.39
CA GLU A 289 15.03 15.55 12.86
C GLU A 289 14.67 14.95 14.23
N VAL A 290 14.60 13.62 14.30
CA VAL A 290 14.34 12.89 15.55
C VAL A 290 15.59 12.09 15.90
N LEU A 291 16.64 12.80 16.29
CA LEU A 291 17.98 12.24 16.45
C LEU A 291 18.22 11.53 17.79
N ASP A 292 17.45 11.88 18.82
CA ASP A 292 17.60 11.32 20.18
C ASP A 292 16.69 10.10 20.42
N ALA A 293 15.92 9.69 19.41
CA ALA A 293 15.18 8.44 19.46
C ALA A 293 16.13 7.23 19.49
N ARG A 294 15.61 6.10 19.97
CA ARG A 294 16.32 4.80 19.97
C ARG A 294 16.87 4.47 18.58
N VAL A 295 16.10 4.76 17.54
CA VAL A 295 16.55 4.74 16.15
C VAL A 295 16.47 6.19 15.65
N PRO A 296 17.62 6.86 15.47
CA PRO A 296 17.67 8.19 14.87
C PRO A 296 17.03 8.18 13.48
N VAL A 297 16.15 9.14 13.20
CA VAL A 297 15.39 9.21 11.95
C VAL A 297 15.18 10.66 11.51
N LEU A 298 15.26 10.90 10.20
CA LEU A 298 14.78 12.13 9.55
C LEU A 298 13.38 11.86 9.01
N ARG A 299 12.39 12.63 9.47
CA ARG A 299 11.02 12.58 8.95
C ARG A 299 10.81 13.72 7.98
N LEU A 300 10.39 13.41 6.78
CA LEU A 300 10.31 14.35 5.67
C LEU A 300 8.92 14.30 5.06
N SER A 301 8.45 15.45 4.61
CA SER A 301 7.35 15.54 3.65
C SER A 301 7.92 16.01 2.32
N LEU A 302 7.79 15.18 1.28
CA LEU A 302 8.33 15.46 -0.06
C LEU A 302 7.20 15.73 -1.04
N ARG A 303 7.41 16.66 -1.98
CA ARG A 303 6.49 16.80 -3.12
C ARG A 303 6.60 15.58 -4.03
N PRO A 304 5.48 15.03 -4.52
CA PRO A 304 5.51 13.90 -5.43
C PRO A 304 6.27 14.25 -6.72
N VAL A 305 7.04 13.28 -7.23
CA VAL A 305 7.94 13.44 -8.39
C VAL A 305 7.18 13.41 -9.72
N LEU A 306 6.01 12.79 -9.74
CA LEU A 306 5.16 12.66 -10.92
C LEU A 306 4.18 13.83 -10.96
N ASP A 307 3.75 14.22 -12.18
CA ASP A 307 2.73 15.25 -12.47
C ASP A 307 1.39 14.94 -11.78
N ALA A 308 1.36 14.98 -10.45
CA ALA A 308 0.17 15.00 -9.66
C ALA A 308 -0.45 16.36 -9.91
N THR A 309 -1.42 16.37 -10.82
CA THR A 309 -2.22 17.54 -11.17
C THR A 309 -3.10 18.04 -10.01
N GLU A 310 -3.04 17.36 -8.86
CA GLU A 310 -3.72 17.74 -7.62
C GLU A 310 -2.67 18.13 -6.57
N ALA A 311 -2.86 19.31 -6.00
CA ALA A 311 -1.82 20.12 -5.35
C ALA A 311 -1.38 19.64 -3.94
N ASP A 312 -1.87 18.51 -3.42
CA ASP A 312 -1.81 18.24 -1.96
C ASP A 312 -1.30 16.85 -1.52
N ASP A 313 -0.91 15.96 -2.42
CA ASP A 313 -0.45 14.62 -2.02
C ASP A 313 1.05 14.61 -1.64
N GLU A 314 1.39 15.22 -0.51
CA GLU A 314 2.74 15.14 0.03
C GLU A 314 3.10 13.69 0.45
N GLN A 315 4.24 13.20 -0.03
CA GLN A 315 4.73 11.87 0.35
C GLN A 315 5.57 11.97 1.63
N ARG A 316 5.08 11.33 2.68
CA ARG A 316 5.80 11.15 3.94
C ARG A 316 6.94 10.14 3.78
N VAL A 317 8.13 10.50 4.23
CA VAL A 317 9.36 9.70 4.09
C VAL A 317 10.14 9.70 5.41
N ASP A 318 10.49 8.52 5.90
CA ASP A 318 11.33 8.33 7.08
C ASP A 318 12.69 7.76 6.66
N VAL A 319 13.79 8.49 6.90
CA VAL A 319 15.16 8.07 6.54
C VAL A 319 15.96 7.75 7.80
N CYS A 320 16.50 6.53 7.89
CA CYS A 320 17.37 6.12 8.99
C CYS A 320 18.58 5.30 8.51
N LEU A 321 19.58 5.11 9.38
CA LEU A 321 20.77 4.29 9.10
C LEU A 321 20.74 2.95 9.88
N SER A 322 19.61 2.62 10.53
CA SER A 322 19.47 1.34 11.21
C SER A 322 19.04 0.26 10.21
N PRO A 323 19.78 -0.86 10.09
CA PRO A 323 19.41 -1.92 9.16
C PRO A 323 18.24 -2.78 9.67
N GLU A 324 17.82 -2.63 10.94
CA GLU A 324 16.83 -3.50 11.59
C GLU A 324 15.53 -3.63 10.76
N GLY A 325 15.00 -2.51 10.25
CA GLY A 325 13.75 -2.51 9.47
C GLY A 325 13.89 -3.18 8.12
N TRP A 326 15.02 -2.96 7.44
CA TRP A 326 15.33 -3.59 6.16
C TRP A 326 15.55 -5.10 6.30
N LEU A 327 16.32 -5.53 7.30
CA LEU A 327 16.53 -6.95 7.59
C LEU A 327 15.21 -7.66 7.90
N LYS A 328 14.27 -7.02 8.60
CA LYS A 328 12.92 -7.58 8.86
C LYS A 328 12.14 -7.81 7.58
N ALA A 329 12.19 -6.84 6.67
CA ALA A 329 11.55 -6.96 5.36
C ALA A 329 12.17 -8.06 4.49
N GLU A 330 13.52 -8.17 4.47
CA GLU A 330 14.21 -9.25 3.77
C GLU A 330 13.86 -10.61 4.36
N HIS A 331 13.90 -10.77 5.68
CA HIS A 331 13.56 -12.03 6.34
C HIS A 331 12.10 -12.44 6.06
N PHE A 332 11.16 -11.50 6.15
CA PHE A 332 9.77 -11.74 5.81
C PHE A 332 9.64 -12.19 4.36
N TYR A 333 10.32 -11.49 3.45
CA TYR A 333 10.31 -11.85 2.04
C TYR A 333 10.86 -13.26 1.81
N ASP A 334 12.02 -13.60 2.37
CA ASP A 334 12.66 -14.91 2.16
C ASP A 334 11.73 -16.08 2.51
N LYS A 335 10.88 -15.91 3.54
CA LYS A 335 9.90 -16.91 3.95
C LYS A 335 8.75 -17.09 2.97
N PHE A 336 8.43 -16.08 2.17
CA PHE A 336 7.33 -16.09 1.19
C PHE A 336 7.80 -16.06 -0.27
N ALA A 337 9.10 -15.89 -0.52
CA ALA A 337 9.70 -15.74 -1.85
C ALA A 337 9.49 -16.97 -2.74
N SER A 338 9.44 -18.16 -2.14
CA SER A 338 9.26 -19.44 -2.84
C SER A 338 7.82 -19.75 -3.23
N GLY A 339 6.85 -18.86 -3.00
CA GLY A 339 5.44 -19.17 -3.25
C GLY A 339 4.59 -17.93 -3.55
N PRO A 340 4.40 -17.57 -4.83
CA PRO A 340 3.51 -16.46 -5.22
C PRO A 340 2.11 -16.57 -4.62
N ALA A 341 1.57 -17.79 -4.49
CA ALA A 341 0.28 -18.04 -3.85
C ALA A 341 0.26 -17.63 -2.36
N ALA A 342 1.29 -18.03 -1.60
CA ALA A 342 1.41 -17.69 -0.18
C ALA A 342 1.57 -16.18 0.01
N TYR A 343 2.41 -15.55 -0.81
CA TYR A 343 2.59 -14.10 -0.81
C TYR A 343 1.28 -13.35 -1.17
N GLY A 344 0.53 -13.81 -2.17
CA GLY A 344 -0.77 -13.25 -2.53
C GLY A 344 -1.81 -13.37 -1.40
N VAL A 345 -1.84 -14.50 -0.70
CA VAL A 345 -2.72 -14.69 0.47
C VAL A 345 -2.32 -13.77 1.62
N VAL A 346 -1.02 -13.60 1.89
CA VAL A 346 -0.52 -12.67 2.91
C VAL A 346 -0.90 -11.22 2.61
N LEU A 347 -0.83 -10.80 1.34
CA LEU A 347 -1.28 -9.48 0.90
C LEU A 347 -2.76 -9.31 1.21
N LEU A 348 -3.58 -10.27 0.81
CA LEU A 348 -5.03 -10.25 1.06
C LEU A 348 -5.36 -10.20 2.56
N LEU A 349 -4.70 -11.03 3.37
CA LEU A 349 -4.89 -11.06 4.82
C LEU A 349 -4.49 -9.74 5.48
N THR A 350 -3.44 -9.08 4.99
CA THR A 350 -3.02 -7.76 5.47
C THR A 350 -4.05 -6.69 5.13
N THR A 351 -4.58 -6.70 3.90
CA THR A 351 -5.69 -5.81 3.50
C THR A 351 -6.93 -6.04 4.37
N TRP A 352 -7.29 -7.29 4.61
CA TRP A 352 -8.39 -7.66 5.51
C TRP A 352 -8.15 -7.15 6.93
N ALA A 353 -6.98 -7.43 7.51
CA ALA A 353 -6.66 -7.08 8.89
C ALA A 353 -6.66 -5.56 9.12
N ARG A 354 -6.22 -4.76 8.14
CA ARG A 354 -6.39 -3.30 8.17
C ARG A 354 -7.86 -2.90 8.08
N GLY A 355 -8.62 -3.52 7.16
CA GLY A 355 -10.04 -3.24 6.97
C GLY A 355 -10.88 -3.47 8.23
N VAL A 356 -10.56 -4.49 9.04
CA VAL A 356 -11.24 -4.75 10.33
C VAL A 356 -10.66 -3.98 11.52
N GLY A 357 -9.64 -3.14 11.31
CA GLY A 357 -8.98 -2.39 12.38
C GLY A 357 -8.09 -3.24 13.30
N LEU A 358 -7.73 -4.47 12.92
CA LEU A 358 -6.74 -5.28 13.66
C LEU A 358 -5.33 -4.69 13.52
N VAL A 359 -5.04 -4.05 12.39
CA VAL A 359 -3.74 -3.46 12.08
C VAL A 359 -3.92 -1.96 11.83
N ARG A 360 -3.10 -1.14 12.49
CA ARG A 360 -3.12 0.31 12.32
C ARG A 360 -2.69 0.70 10.90
N SER A 361 -3.42 1.63 10.31
CA SER A 361 -2.96 2.38 9.13
C SER A 361 -1.86 3.36 9.56
N SER A 362 -0.85 3.55 8.72
CA SER A 362 0.23 4.51 8.95
C SER A 362 -0.34 5.91 9.15
N GLY A 363 -0.12 6.52 10.32
CA GLY A 363 -0.62 7.85 10.67
C GLY A 363 -1.76 7.89 11.69
N ALA A 364 -2.38 6.75 12.04
CA ALA A 364 -3.33 6.73 13.14
C ALA A 364 -2.61 6.98 14.48
N GLN A 365 -2.97 8.05 15.19
CA GLN A 365 -2.45 8.31 16.53
C GLN A 365 -2.71 7.08 17.41
N ALA A 366 -1.71 6.67 18.19
CA ALA A 366 -1.90 5.62 19.17
C ALA A 366 -3.06 6.03 20.09
N PRO A 367 -4.01 5.11 20.39
CA PRO A 367 -5.06 5.42 21.34
C PRO A 367 -4.40 5.87 22.65
N ALA A 368 -4.96 6.92 23.26
CA ALA A 368 -4.49 7.42 24.55
C ALA A 368 -4.37 6.26 25.53
N ALA A 369 -3.31 6.25 26.34
CA ALA A 369 -3.06 5.18 27.31
C ALA A 369 -4.31 4.94 28.16
N GLY A 370 -4.95 3.77 28.00
CA GLY A 370 -6.20 3.40 28.66
C GLY A 370 -7.45 3.27 27.77
N ALA A 371 -7.39 3.66 26.49
CA ALA A 371 -8.51 3.55 25.55
C ALA A 371 -8.44 2.27 24.69
N GLY A 372 -8.99 1.16 25.19
CA GLY A 372 -9.28 -0.06 24.41
C GLY A 372 -8.07 -0.89 23.98
N GLU A 373 -8.34 -2.13 23.53
CA GLU A 373 -7.32 -3.05 23.01
C GLU A 373 -6.63 -2.43 21.79
N ALA A 374 -5.35 -2.12 21.93
CA ALA A 374 -4.54 -1.49 20.90
C ALA A 374 -4.46 -2.39 19.65
N ALA A 375 -4.94 -1.89 18.50
CA ALA A 375 -4.66 -2.47 17.19
C ALA A 375 -3.14 -2.66 17.00
N LEU A 376 -2.76 -3.74 16.31
CA LEU A 376 -1.37 -4.12 16.05
C LEU A 376 -0.70 -3.09 15.15
N VAL A 377 0.59 -2.83 15.37
CA VAL A 377 1.39 -2.13 14.35
C VAL A 377 1.69 -3.08 13.18
N PRO A 378 1.94 -2.59 11.95
CA PRO A 378 2.20 -3.45 10.79
C PRO A 378 3.31 -4.48 11.00
N GLY A 379 4.38 -4.11 11.72
CA GLY A 379 5.47 -5.04 12.05
C GLY A 379 5.06 -6.17 13.00
N GLU A 380 4.14 -5.93 13.93
CA GLU A 380 3.61 -6.97 14.84
C GLU A 380 2.73 -7.96 14.08
N TRP A 381 1.90 -7.47 13.15
CA TRP A 381 1.10 -8.31 12.27
C TRP A 381 1.98 -9.22 11.40
N GLN A 382 3.00 -8.66 10.76
CA GLN A 382 3.94 -9.42 9.94
C GLN A 382 4.64 -10.51 10.75
N ALA A 383 5.09 -10.17 11.96
CA ALA A 383 5.72 -11.14 12.83
C ALA A 383 4.78 -12.25 13.29
N LEU A 384 3.50 -11.93 13.56
CA LEU A 384 2.49 -12.94 13.88
C LEU A 384 2.32 -13.94 12.74
N LEU A 385 2.27 -13.48 11.49
CA LEU A 385 2.17 -14.35 10.33
C LEU A 385 3.39 -15.27 10.20
N LEU A 386 4.60 -14.75 10.46
CA LEU A 386 5.82 -15.55 10.48
C LEU A 386 5.82 -16.56 11.63
N TYR A 387 5.43 -16.14 12.82
CA TYR A 387 5.29 -17.02 13.99
C TYR A 387 4.36 -18.19 13.69
N LEU A 388 3.19 -17.92 13.09
CA LEU A 388 2.26 -18.98 12.69
C LEU A 388 2.86 -19.92 11.65
N LEU A 389 3.59 -19.38 10.66
CA LEU A 389 4.27 -20.19 9.65
C LEU A 389 5.33 -21.13 10.27
N GLU A 390 5.95 -20.72 11.37
CA GLU A 390 7.00 -21.49 12.05
C GLU A 390 6.48 -22.45 13.13
N THR A 391 5.29 -22.20 13.67
CA THR A 391 4.76 -22.96 14.82
C THR A 391 3.52 -23.79 14.53
N ASP A 392 2.79 -23.51 13.43
CA ASP A 392 1.63 -24.28 13.02
C ASP A 392 2.03 -25.30 11.92
N ASP A 393 2.20 -26.56 12.33
CA ASP A 393 2.58 -27.67 11.45
C ASP A 393 1.65 -27.82 10.24
N ALA A 394 0.35 -27.54 10.39
CA ALA A 394 -0.63 -27.70 9.32
C ALA A 394 -0.47 -26.59 8.28
N LEU A 395 -0.27 -25.35 8.74
CA LEU A 395 0.05 -24.22 7.88
C LEU A 395 1.38 -24.43 7.15
N GLN A 396 2.43 -24.84 7.86
CA GLN A 396 3.73 -25.10 7.26
C GLN A 396 3.65 -26.17 6.16
N LYS A 397 2.97 -27.30 6.45
CA LYS A 397 2.73 -28.35 5.43
C LYS A 397 1.96 -27.81 4.23
N THR A 398 0.93 -27.00 4.46
CA THR A 398 0.14 -26.40 3.38
C THR A 398 0.99 -25.46 2.52
N VAL A 399 1.81 -24.60 3.13
CA VAL A 399 2.73 -23.71 2.41
C VAL A 399 3.73 -24.49 1.59
N VAL A 400 4.34 -25.55 2.14
CA VAL A 400 5.28 -26.41 1.41
C VAL A 400 4.59 -27.14 0.25
N GLN A 401 3.35 -27.62 0.43
CA GLN A 401 2.59 -28.30 -0.63
C GLN A 401 2.19 -27.35 -1.77
N CYS A 402 1.88 -26.09 -1.45
CA CYS A 402 1.52 -25.07 -2.43
C CYS A 402 2.74 -24.31 -2.98
N ALA A 403 3.93 -24.52 -2.41
CA ALA A 403 5.15 -23.90 -2.89
C ALA A 403 5.50 -24.46 -4.27
N ARG A 404 5.68 -23.56 -5.23
CA ARG A 404 6.23 -23.92 -6.54
C ARG A 404 7.62 -23.33 -6.64
N PRO A 405 8.61 -24.07 -7.17
CA PRO A 405 9.92 -23.51 -7.45
C PRO A 405 9.75 -22.31 -8.38
N SER A 406 9.69 -21.14 -7.78
CA SER A 406 9.76 -19.89 -8.47
C SER A 406 11.24 -19.59 -8.60
N GLY A 407 11.69 -19.16 -9.77
CA GLY A 407 13.01 -18.51 -9.93
C GLY A 407 13.12 -17.19 -9.16
N LEU A 408 12.23 -16.95 -8.17
CA LEU A 408 12.15 -15.75 -7.34
C LEU A 408 13.34 -15.70 -6.39
N ARG A 409 14.47 -15.21 -6.91
CA ARG A 409 15.54 -14.63 -6.11
C ARG A 409 15.71 -13.14 -6.43
N THR A 410 14.68 -12.48 -6.93
CA THR A 410 14.76 -11.04 -7.24
C THR A 410 14.50 -10.23 -5.98
N ALA A 411 15.49 -9.47 -5.51
CA ALA A 411 15.38 -8.58 -4.36
C ALA A 411 14.44 -7.36 -4.59
N LYS A 412 14.01 -7.10 -5.82
CA LYS A 412 13.22 -5.90 -6.18
C LYS A 412 11.72 -6.13 -6.03
N VAL A 413 11.05 -5.28 -5.26
CA VAL A 413 9.59 -5.34 -5.03
C VAL A 413 8.75 -5.27 -6.30
N GLU A 414 9.12 -4.45 -7.30
CA GLU A 414 8.37 -4.35 -8.56
C GLU A 414 8.34 -5.68 -9.32
N ALA A 415 9.48 -6.37 -9.40
CA ALA A 415 9.56 -7.66 -10.06
C ALA A 415 8.67 -8.71 -9.36
N ARG A 416 8.59 -8.65 -8.02
CA ARG A 416 7.72 -9.53 -7.22
C ARG A 416 6.25 -9.28 -7.52
N LEU A 417 5.83 -8.00 -7.60
CA LEU A 417 4.45 -7.65 -7.93
C LEU A 417 4.08 -8.04 -9.37
N VAL A 418 5.01 -7.91 -10.32
CA VAL A 418 4.82 -8.39 -11.70
C VAL A 418 4.64 -9.90 -11.72
N GLN A 419 5.47 -10.65 -11.00
CA GLN A 419 5.33 -12.11 -10.93
C GLN A 419 4.04 -12.56 -10.25
N LEU A 420 3.60 -11.84 -9.20
CA LEU A 420 2.31 -12.12 -8.57
C LEU A 420 1.15 -11.83 -9.54
N MET A 421 1.27 -10.78 -10.35
CA MET A 421 0.31 -10.49 -11.43
C MET A 421 0.31 -11.61 -12.48
N ASP A 422 1.48 -12.03 -12.96
CA ASP A 422 1.61 -13.11 -13.93
C ASP A 422 1.05 -14.42 -13.38
N PHE A 423 1.33 -14.73 -12.12
CA PHE A 423 0.73 -15.85 -11.40
C PHE A 423 -0.80 -15.72 -11.38
N ALA A 424 -1.34 -14.58 -10.95
CA ALA A 424 -2.79 -14.37 -10.90
C ALA A 424 -3.45 -14.46 -12.29
N GLN A 425 -2.77 -14.05 -13.36
CA GLN A 425 -3.29 -14.13 -14.74
C GLN A 425 -3.22 -15.54 -15.32
N SER A 426 -2.10 -16.23 -15.12
CA SER A 426 -1.78 -17.54 -15.71
C SER A 426 -2.19 -18.74 -14.85
N ALA A 427 -2.65 -18.49 -13.62
CA ALA A 427 -3.00 -19.52 -12.65
C ALA A 427 -3.92 -20.57 -13.28
N ALA A 428 -3.47 -21.83 -13.24
CA ALA A 428 -4.25 -22.98 -13.61
C ALA A 428 -5.23 -23.33 -12.48
N HIS A 429 -6.13 -24.30 -12.71
CA HIS A 429 -7.09 -24.73 -11.69
C HIS A 429 -6.42 -25.11 -10.35
N GLN A 430 -5.25 -25.75 -10.42
CA GLN A 430 -4.48 -26.12 -9.22
C GLN A 430 -3.97 -24.88 -8.46
N ASP A 431 -3.62 -23.79 -9.15
CA ASP A 431 -3.17 -22.55 -8.50
C ASP A 431 -4.31 -21.87 -7.73
N TYR A 432 -5.56 -21.99 -8.20
CA TYR A 432 -6.73 -21.53 -7.45
C TYR A 432 -6.93 -22.36 -6.19
N MET A 433 -6.84 -23.69 -6.32
CA MET A 433 -6.92 -24.60 -5.18
C MET A 433 -5.89 -24.25 -4.11
N ASP A 434 -4.65 -23.96 -4.53
CA ASP A 434 -3.55 -23.57 -3.65
C ASP A 434 -3.87 -22.26 -2.90
N LEU A 435 -4.36 -21.23 -3.60
CA LEU A 435 -4.82 -19.97 -2.97
C LEU A 435 -5.93 -20.20 -1.93
N GLY A 436 -6.93 -21.01 -2.27
CA GLY A 436 -8.03 -21.34 -1.37
C GLY A 436 -7.56 -22.10 -0.13
N ARG A 437 -6.73 -23.13 -0.32
CA ARG A 437 -6.13 -23.92 0.77
C ARG A 437 -5.31 -23.05 1.70
N LEU A 438 -4.45 -22.20 1.16
CA LEU A 438 -3.60 -21.29 1.94
C LEU A 438 -4.42 -20.30 2.75
N LEU A 439 -5.42 -19.65 2.17
CA LEU A 439 -6.27 -18.71 2.90
C LEU A 439 -7.01 -19.41 4.06
N HIS A 440 -7.56 -20.60 3.81
CA HIS A 440 -8.21 -21.39 4.86
C HIS A 440 -7.22 -21.83 5.96
N ALA A 441 -6.01 -22.25 5.60
CA ALA A 441 -4.98 -22.65 6.54
C ALA A 441 -4.53 -21.48 7.43
N PHE A 442 -4.30 -20.29 6.86
CA PHE A 442 -3.97 -19.10 7.64
C PHE A 442 -5.12 -18.70 8.58
N LEU A 443 -6.37 -18.68 8.10
CA LEU A 443 -7.52 -18.38 8.96
C LEU A 443 -7.74 -19.47 10.03
N ALA A 444 -7.37 -20.73 9.76
CA ALA A 444 -7.33 -21.79 10.77
C ALA A 444 -6.28 -21.51 11.84
N ALA A 445 -5.05 -21.23 11.46
CA ALA A 445 -3.96 -20.92 12.38
C ALA A 445 -4.30 -19.68 13.24
N LEU A 446 -4.78 -18.60 12.62
CA LEU A 446 -5.15 -17.37 13.33
C LEU A 446 -6.32 -17.58 14.31
N ARG A 447 -7.35 -18.35 13.95
CA ARG A 447 -8.49 -18.63 14.87
C ARG A 447 -8.08 -19.50 16.06
N ASN A 448 -7.05 -20.32 15.87
CA ASN A 448 -6.54 -21.26 16.86
C ASN A 448 -5.40 -20.67 17.70
N LEU A 449 -5.09 -19.37 17.54
CA LEU A 449 -4.19 -18.66 18.43
C LEU A 449 -4.63 -18.89 19.87
N LYS A 450 -3.72 -19.46 20.67
CA LYS A 450 -3.97 -19.72 22.08
C LYS A 450 -4.31 -18.39 22.77
N GLU A 451 -5.16 -18.45 23.79
CA GLU A 451 -5.47 -17.27 24.61
C GLU A 451 -4.30 -16.83 25.51
N GLU A 452 -3.06 -17.18 25.16
CA GLU A 452 -1.86 -16.81 25.90
C GLU A 452 -1.11 -15.73 25.13
N ALA A 453 -0.22 -15.01 25.82
CA ALA A 453 0.63 -14.05 25.14
C ALA A 453 1.55 -14.78 24.17
N VAL A 454 1.61 -14.31 22.93
CA VAL A 454 2.52 -14.87 21.92
C VAL A 454 3.83 -14.11 21.98
N ARG A 455 4.93 -14.83 22.20
CA ARG A 455 6.28 -14.28 22.12
C ARG A 455 6.91 -14.73 20.83
N PHE A 456 7.43 -13.78 20.06
CA PHE A 456 8.22 -14.06 18.87
C PHE A 456 9.52 -13.29 18.92
N GLU A 457 10.56 -13.90 18.37
CA GLU A 457 11.89 -13.32 18.22
C GLU A 457 12.10 -12.99 16.76
N TRP A 458 12.56 -11.76 16.47
CA TRP A 458 13.04 -11.47 15.12
C TRP A 458 14.44 -12.08 15.00
N PRO A 459 14.70 -13.01 14.06
CA PRO A 459 15.95 -13.77 13.97
C PRO A 459 17.16 -12.94 13.48
N ILE A 460 17.06 -11.63 13.57
CA ILE A 460 17.92 -10.62 12.95
C ILE A 460 18.19 -9.44 13.91
N THR A 461 17.65 -9.48 15.13
CA THR A 461 17.89 -8.46 16.14
C THR A 461 18.45 -9.10 17.39
N ASP A 462 19.46 -8.49 18.01
CA ASP A 462 19.98 -8.87 19.34
C ASP A 462 18.98 -8.56 20.48
N ARG A 463 17.70 -8.36 20.15
CA ARG A 463 16.63 -8.01 21.09
C ARG A 463 15.87 -9.27 21.45
N PRO A 464 15.56 -9.47 22.74
CA PRO A 464 15.18 -10.77 23.24
C PRO A 464 13.86 -11.24 22.63
N TYR A 465 12.74 -10.50 22.76
CA TYR A 465 11.43 -10.96 22.25
C TYR A 465 10.49 -9.77 22.04
N HIS A 466 9.54 -9.89 21.12
CA HIS A 466 8.33 -9.09 21.07
C HIS A 466 7.16 -9.93 21.59
N GLU A 467 6.35 -9.36 22.49
CA GLU A 467 5.21 -10.04 23.09
C GLU A 467 3.90 -9.40 22.62
N LEU A 468 3.06 -10.19 21.95
CA LEU A 468 1.67 -9.84 21.70
C LEU A 468 0.88 -10.17 22.96
N PHE A 469 0.28 -9.15 23.56
CA PHE A 469 -0.52 -9.32 24.76
C PHE A 469 -1.78 -10.14 24.45
N ARG A 470 -2.27 -10.85 25.48
CA ARG A 470 -3.43 -11.76 25.41
C ARG A 470 -4.67 -11.17 24.72
N GLY A 471 -4.98 -9.90 24.96
CA GLY A 471 -6.12 -9.22 24.36
C GLY A 471 -6.03 -9.14 22.83
N ALA A 472 -4.86 -8.76 22.30
CA ALA A 472 -4.64 -8.75 20.86
C ALA A 472 -4.80 -10.14 20.23
N CYS A 473 -4.27 -11.18 20.87
CA CYS A 473 -4.43 -12.57 20.40
C CYS A 473 -5.91 -12.99 20.36
N LYS A 474 -6.69 -12.65 21.39
CA LYS A 474 -8.14 -12.92 21.44
C LYS A 474 -8.90 -12.17 20.34
N MET A 475 -8.56 -10.90 20.13
CA MET A 475 -9.18 -10.07 19.10
C MET A 475 -8.90 -10.66 17.70
N VAL A 476 -7.63 -10.98 17.40
CA VAL A 476 -7.25 -11.64 16.14
C VAL A 476 -8.00 -12.95 15.96
N ALA A 477 -8.00 -13.83 16.96
CA ALA A 477 -8.66 -15.13 16.88
C ALA A 477 -10.18 -14.99 16.62
N SER A 478 -10.84 -14.07 17.33
CA SER A 478 -12.27 -13.78 17.17
C SER A 478 -12.59 -13.25 15.76
N CYS A 479 -11.83 -12.26 15.28
CA CYS A 479 -11.99 -11.69 13.94
C CYS A 479 -11.73 -12.74 12.85
N SER A 480 -10.70 -13.57 13.00
CA SER A 480 -10.39 -14.64 12.04
C SER A 480 -11.43 -15.75 12.03
N LYS A 481 -12.02 -16.09 13.18
CA LYS A 481 -13.18 -17.00 13.25
C LYS A 481 -14.34 -16.44 12.44
N HIS A 482 -14.66 -15.16 12.62
CA HIS A 482 -15.75 -14.52 11.89
C HIS A 482 -15.48 -14.47 10.37
N ALA A 483 -14.25 -14.12 9.98
CA ALA A 483 -13.83 -14.13 8.58
C ALA A 483 -13.97 -15.53 7.95
N ALA A 484 -13.57 -16.58 8.68
CA ALA A 484 -13.72 -17.96 8.23
C ALA A 484 -15.20 -18.38 8.06
N GLU A 485 -16.08 -17.96 8.97
CA GLU A 485 -17.52 -18.22 8.86
C GLU A 485 -18.14 -17.52 7.64
N ILE A 486 -17.78 -16.26 7.40
CA ILE A 486 -18.22 -15.53 6.20
C ILE A 486 -17.72 -16.22 4.95
N LEU A 487 -16.44 -16.59 4.91
CA LEU A 487 -15.84 -17.22 3.75
C LEU A 487 -16.47 -18.59 3.46
N ALA A 488 -16.77 -19.37 4.49
CA ALA A 488 -17.46 -20.65 4.36
C ALA A 488 -18.89 -20.48 3.79
N ALA A 489 -19.61 -19.43 4.20
CA ALA A 489 -20.97 -19.17 3.76
C ALA A 489 -21.03 -18.53 2.35
N SER A 490 -20.19 -17.53 2.08
CA SER A 490 -20.25 -16.75 0.84
C SER A 490 -19.41 -17.34 -0.29
N ARG A 491 -18.31 -18.05 0.07
CA ARG A 491 -17.25 -18.49 -0.84
C ARG A 491 -16.61 -17.33 -1.62
N ARG A 492 -16.76 -16.10 -1.11
CA ARG A 492 -16.33 -14.85 -1.74
C ARG A 492 -15.51 -14.01 -0.77
N VAL A 493 -14.25 -13.81 -1.14
CA VAL A 493 -13.28 -12.96 -0.45
C VAL A 493 -13.75 -11.51 -0.40
N GLN A 494 -14.39 -11.00 -1.45
CA GLN A 494 -14.96 -9.65 -1.46
C GLN A 494 -15.96 -9.45 -0.31
N THR A 495 -16.75 -10.47 0.03
CA THR A 495 -17.71 -10.40 1.13
C THR A 495 -16.98 -10.37 2.48
N MET A 496 -15.91 -11.16 2.63
CA MET A 496 -15.03 -11.10 3.79
C MET A 496 -14.43 -9.70 3.94
N LEU A 497 -13.86 -9.12 2.88
CA LEU A 497 -13.28 -7.78 2.87
C LEU A 497 -14.32 -6.66 3.12
N ARG A 498 -15.53 -6.75 2.57
CA ARG A 498 -16.59 -5.74 2.78
C ARG A 498 -17.28 -5.83 4.13
N SER A 499 -17.35 -7.03 4.73
CA SER A 499 -17.91 -7.18 6.09
C SER A 499 -17.16 -6.37 7.15
N CYS A 500 -15.95 -5.91 6.78
CA CYS A 500 -15.06 -5.06 7.55
C CYS A 500 -15.52 -3.58 7.61
N SER A 501 -16.21 -3.06 6.60
CA SER A 501 -16.57 -1.63 6.53
C SER A 501 -17.85 -1.25 7.29
N GLU A 502 -18.59 -2.23 7.82
CA GLU A 502 -19.97 -2.01 8.31
C GLU A 502 -20.21 -2.39 9.79
N ASN A 503 -19.18 -2.66 10.61
CA ASN A 503 -19.43 -3.25 11.94
C ASN A 503 -18.61 -2.70 13.12
N THR A 504 -19.24 -1.80 13.88
CA THR A 504 -19.41 -1.99 15.33
C THR A 504 -20.14 -3.32 15.60
N GLY A 505 -19.69 -4.13 16.57
CA GLY A 505 -20.08 -5.53 16.78
C GLY A 505 -21.57 -5.90 16.88
N ALA A 506 -22.51 -4.95 16.97
CA ALA A 506 -23.95 -5.21 17.06
C ALA A 506 -24.67 -5.49 15.72
N SER A 507 -24.02 -5.24 14.57
CA SER A 507 -24.61 -5.47 13.23
C SER A 507 -24.28 -6.87 12.67
N ILE A 508 -23.17 -7.47 13.09
CA ILE A 508 -22.74 -8.84 12.71
C ILE A 508 -23.76 -9.90 13.14
N ALA A 509 -24.20 -9.89 14.40
CA ALA A 509 -25.16 -10.87 14.91
C ALA A 509 -26.51 -10.82 14.16
N ARG A 510 -26.98 -9.61 13.79
CA ARG A 510 -28.22 -9.43 13.02
C ARG A 510 -28.09 -9.87 11.56
N ARG A 511 -26.93 -9.69 10.94
CA ARG A 511 -26.69 -10.14 9.55
C ARG A 511 -26.41 -11.63 9.45
N LEU A 512 -25.68 -12.23 10.40
CA LEU A 512 -25.54 -13.69 10.50
C LEU A 512 -26.91 -14.34 10.74
N SER A 513 -27.76 -13.77 11.60
CA SER A 513 -29.11 -14.31 11.80
C SER A 513 -29.97 -14.23 10.51
N ARG A 514 -29.73 -13.26 9.61
CA ARG A 514 -30.39 -13.18 8.30
C ARG A 514 -29.78 -14.11 7.26
N ALA A 515 -28.45 -14.16 7.16
CA ALA A 515 -27.74 -15.04 6.23
C ALA A 515 -27.93 -16.54 6.57
N LEU A 516 -27.94 -16.88 7.86
CA LEU A 516 -28.22 -18.24 8.36
C LEU A 516 -29.73 -18.57 8.36
N SER A 517 -30.62 -17.57 8.28
CA SER A 517 -32.07 -17.81 8.11
C SER A 517 -32.47 -18.19 6.67
N HIS A 518 -31.61 -17.93 5.68
CA HIS A 518 -31.75 -18.52 4.36
C HIS A 518 -31.17 -19.93 4.37
N ARG A 519 -31.95 -20.89 4.87
CA ARG A 519 -31.63 -22.31 4.72
C ARG A 519 -31.36 -22.62 3.24
N PRO A 520 -30.29 -23.35 2.88
CA PRO A 520 -30.24 -24.00 1.57
C PRO A 520 -31.46 -24.93 1.45
N PRO A 521 -32.02 -25.13 0.25
CA PRO A 521 -33.17 -26.01 0.07
C PRO A 521 -32.84 -27.38 0.66
N GLN A 522 -33.63 -27.80 1.65
CA GLN A 522 -33.50 -29.12 2.23
C GLN A 522 -33.79 -30.15 1.16
N VAL A 523 -32.77 -30.90 0.76
CA VAL A 523 -32.96 -32.15 0.02
C VAL A 523 -33.66 -33.11 0.99
N ARG A 524 -34.97 -33.30 0.80
CA ARG A 524 -35.71 -34.36 1.47
C ARG A 524 -35.24 -35.70 0.91
N VAL A 525 -34.49 -36.44 1.70
CA VAL A 525 -34.33 -37.88 1.47
C VAL A 525 -35.67 -38.52 1.83
N ILE A 526 -36.45 -38.87 0.81
CA ILE A 526 -37.65 -39.70 0.97
C ILE A 526 -37.14 -41.14 1.03
N THR A 527 -37.10 -41.72 2.23
CA THR A 527 -36.93 -43.17 2.37
C THR A 527 -38.26 -43.82 2.03
N VAL A 528 -38.34 -44.45 0.86
CA VAL A 528 -39.45 -45.35 0.52
C VAL A 528 -39.20 -46.67 1.24
N LYS A 529 -40.17 -47.10 2.06
CA LYS A 529 -40.19 -48.45 2.65
C LYS A 529 -40.71 -49.47 1.66
#